data_AF-A0AAW7LNY0-F1
#
_entry.id   AF-A0AAW7LNY0-F1
#
_cell.length_a   1.000
_cell.length_b   1.000
_cell.length_c   1.000
_cell.angle_alpha   90.00
_cell.angle_beta   90.00
_cell.angle_gamma   90.00
#
_symmetry.space_group_name_H-M   'P 1'
#
loop_
_entity.id
_entity.type
_entity.pdbx_description
1 polymer ?
#
loop_
_entity_poly.entity_id
_entity_poly.type
_entity_poly.pdbx_seq_one_letter_code
_entity_poly.pdbx_strand_id
1 'polypeptide(L)'
;MKKILIVCGNGLGSSFIVEMNVKKIIKELNKEAIVSHTDLTSAKSESADIILSAKDIAEHLSSHAAQVFGLSNLLDNNKIKEILSENL
;
A
#
# COMPACT_ATOMS: atom_id res chain seq x y z
N MET A 1 8.53 11.54 7.43
CA MET A 1 7.14 11.28 6.98
C MET A 1 7.15 9.93 6.30
N LYS A 2 6.30 8.98 6.73
CA LYS A 2 6.34 7.61 6.19
C LYS A 2 5.90 7.60 4.73
N LYS A 3 6.48 6.71 3.92
CA LYS A 3 6.10 6.45 2.53
C LYS A 3 5.38 5.10 2.43
N ILE A 4 4.15 5.15 1.94
CA ILE A 4 3.30 4.01 1.66
C ILE A 4 3.28 3.79 0.15
N LEU A 5 3.66 2.60 -0.28
CA LEU A 5 3.67 2.20 -1.67
C LEU A 5 2.59 1.15 -1.91
N ILE A 6 1.74 1.38 -2.89
CA ILE A 6 0.69 0.45 -3.28
C ILE A 6 1.15 -0.32 -4.51
N VAL A 7 1.09 -1.64 -4.46
CA VAL A 7 1.53 -2.51 -5.57
C VAL A 7 0.38 -3.41 -6.01
N CYS A 8 -0.16 -3.13 -7.19
CA CYS A 8 -1.31 -3.84 -7.75
C CYS A 8 -0.92 -4.58 -9.04
N GLY A 9 -1.49 -5.77 -9.25
CA GLY A 9 -1.36 -6.51 -10.52
C GLY A 9 -2.51 -6.22 -11.50
N ASN A 10 -3.55 -5.51 -11.05
CA ASN A 10 -4.85 -5.40 -11.74
C ASN A 10 -5.01 -4.11 -12.58
N GLY A 11 -3.91 -3.45 -12.95
CA GLY A 11 -3.90 -2.27 -13.83
C GLY A 11 -3.90 -0.89 -13.15
N LEU A 12 -3.73 0.17 -13.95
CA LEU A 12 -3.57 1.55 -13.47
C LEU A 12 -4.82 2.09 -12.76
N GLY A 13 -6.01 1.89 -13.33
CA GLY A 13 -7.25 2.47 -12.79
C GLY A 13 -7.60 1.97 -11.38
N SER A 14 -7.41 0.67 -11.13
CA SER A 14 -7.59 0.08 -9.80
C SER A 14 -6.54 0.61 -8.81
N SER A 15 -5.30 0.79 -9.26
CA SER A 15 -4.20 1.35 -8.44
C SER A 15 -4.50 2.78 -7.97
N PHE A 16 -5.01 3.64 -8.84
CA PHE A 16 -5.41 5.01 -8.48
C PHE A 16 -6.53 5.04 -7.44
N ILE A 17 -7.53 4.16 -7.56
CA ILE A 17 -8.65 4.10 -6.59
C ILE A 17 -8.12 3.73 -5.19
N VAL A 18 -7.24 2.73 -5.11
CA VAL A 18 -6.63 2.32 -3.83
C VAL A 18 -5.81 3.46 -3.25
N GLU A 19 -5.01 4.15 -4.06
CA GLU A 19 -4.23 5.32 -3.63
C GLU A 19 -5.13 6.42 -3.06
N MET A 20 -6.20 6.77 -3.75
CA MET A 20 -7.16 7.78 -3.28
C MET A 20 -7.81 7.37 -1.96
N ASN A 21 -8.17 6.10 -1.80
CA ASN A 21 -8.78 5.59 -0.56
C ASN A 21 -7.78 5.61 0.60
N VAL A 22 -6.55 5.15 0.39
CA VAL A 22 -5.48 5.19 1.39
C VAL A 22 -5.23 6.64 1.84
N LYS A 23 -5.13 7.59 0.91
CA LYS A 23 -4.99 9.02 1.23
C LYS A 23 -6.15 9.56 2.07
N LYS A 24 -7.40 9.17 1.75
CA LYS A 24 -8.59 9.55 2.55
C LYS A 24 -8.52 8.97 3.97
N ILE A 25 -8.20 7.69 4.11
CA ILE A 25 -8.09 7.01 5.40
C ILE A 25 -7.02 7.68 6.28
N ILE A 26 -5.85 8.00 5.72
CA ILE A 26 -4.78 8.68 6.45
C ILE A 26 -5.25 10.04 6.97
N LYS A 27 -6.00 10.79 6.15
CA LYS A 27 -6.60 12.05 6.55
C LYS A 27 -7.63 11.87 7.66
N GLU A 28 -8.49 10.86 7.59
CA GLU A 28 -9.45 10.53 8.66
C GLU A 28 -8.77 10.17 9.98
N LEU A 29 -7.61 9.50 9.91
CA LEU A 29 -6.81 9.14 11.08
C LEU A 29 -6.01 10.33 11.64
N ASN A 30 -6.09 11.51 11.02
CA ASN A 30 -5.27 12.70 11.35
C ASN A 30 -3.75 12.39 11.35
N LYS A 31 -3.30 11.55 10.41
CA LYS A 31 -1.89 11.20 10.21
C LYS A 31 -1.36 11.79 8.91
N GLU A 32 -0.04 11.75 8.73
CA GLU A 32 0.63 12.23 7.52
C GLU A 32 1.54 11.16 6.92
N ALA A 33 1.34 10.88 5.63
CA ALA A 33 2.20 9.98 4.87
C ALA A 33 2.17 10.32 3.38
N ILE A 34 3.27 9.98 2.70
CA ILE A 34 3.37 10.03 1.25
C ILE A 34 2.80 8.72 0.71
N VAL A 35 1.84 8.81 -0.21
CA VAL A 35 1.21 7.63 -0.81
C VAL A 35 1.41 7.68 -2.32
N SER A 36 1.97 6.61 -2.87
CA SER A 36 2.13 6.38 -4.30
C SER A 36 1.75 4.95 -4.67
N HIS A 37 1.54 4.69 -5.96
CA HIS A 37 1.38 3.33 -6.48
C HIS A 37 2.41 3.04 -7.57
N THR A 38 2.74 1.77 -7.75
CA THR A 38 3.67 1.31 -8.80
C THR A 38 3.41 -0.17 -9.15
N ASP A 39 4.12 -0.69 -10.15
CA ASP A 39 4.10 -2.11 -10.51
C ASP A 39 5.10 -2.93 -9.67
N LEU A 40 4.94 -4.27 -9.65
CA LEU A 40 5.79 -5.18 -8.87
C LEU A 40 7.28 -5.07 -9.22
N THR A 41 7.62 -4.86 -10.49
CA THR A 41 9.02 -4.80 -10.93
C THR A 41 9.68 -3.54 -10.38
N SER A 42 9.02 -2.40 -10.53
CA SER A 42 9.46 -1.11 -10.02
C SER A 42 9.53 -1.10 -8.48
N ALA A 43 8.51 -1.67 -7.82
CA ALA A 43 8.41 -1.74 -6.36
C ALA A 43 9.64 -2.39 -5.70
N LYS A 44 10.25 -3.40 -6.31
CA LYS A 44 11.43 -4.09 -5.75
C LYS A 44 12.64 -3.18 -5.55
N SER A 45 12.73 -2.10 -6.30
CA SER A 45 13.85 -1.15 -6.28
C SER A 45 13.51 0.17 -5.60
N GLU A 46 12.24 0.38 -5.25
CA GLU A 46 11.74 1.65 -4.75
C GLU A 46 11.71 1.67 -3.22
N SER A 47 12.31 2.68 -2.60
CA SER A 47 12.25 2.82 -1.14
C SER A 47 10.82 3.10 -0.66
N ALA A 48 10.36 2.38 0.35
CA ALA A 48 9.09 2.59 1.06
C ALA A 48 9.22 2.11 2.51
N ASP A 49 8.38 2.64 3.41
CA ASP A 49 8.27 2.16 4.79
C ASP A 49 7.21 1.05 4.89
N ILE A 50 6.11 1.21 4.16
CA ILE A 50 4.98 0.29 4.13
C ILE A 50 4.63 -0.02 2.68
N ILE A 51 4.40 -1.30 2.37
CA ILE A 51 3.85 -1.73 1.10
C ILE A 51 2.47 -2.36 1.33
N LEU A 52 1.46 -1.88 0.60
CA LEU A 52 0.15 -2.52 0.50
C LEU A 52 0.05 -3.19 -0.86
N SER A 53 -0.09 -4.51 -0.90
CA SER A 53 -0.18 -5.25 -2.17
C SER A 53 -1.27 -6.30 -2.14
N ALA A 54 -1.60 -6.84 -3.31
CA ALA A 54 -2.37 -8.07 -3.37
C ALA A 54 -1.58 -9.21 -2.70
N LYS A 55 -2.28 -10.19 -2.13
CA LYS A 55 -1.67 -11.26 -1.33
C LYS A 55 -0.63 -12.09 -2.12
N ASP A 56 -0.94 -12.41 -3.37
CA ASP A 56 -0.05 -13.08 -4.33
C ASP A 56 1.20 -12.25 -4.66
N ILE A 57 1.05 -10.93 -4.75
CA ILE A 57 2.17 -10.01 -5.01
C ILE A 57 3.09 -9.87 -3.79
N ALA A 58 2.52 -9.92 -2.58
CA ALA A 58 3.27 -9.74 -1.34
C ALA A 58 4.38 -10.79 -1.18
N GLU A 59 4.15 -12.02 -1.64
CA GLU A 59 5.13 -13.12 -1.58
C GLU A 59 6.40 -12.77 -2.38
N HIS A 60 6.25 -12.04 -3.50
CA HIS A 60 7.35 -11.59 -4.34
C HIS A 60 8.09 -10.35 -3.80
N LEU A 61 7.57 -9.72 -2.74
CA LEU A 61 8.13 -8.55 -2.08
C LEU A 61 8.67 -8.87 -0.68
N SER A 62 8.70 -10.15 -0.29
CA SER A 62 9.20 -10.63 1.00
C SER A 62 10.65 -10.24 1.31
N SER A 63 11.47 -9.98 0.29
CA SER A 63 12.86 -9.52 0.44
C SER A 63 13.00 -7.99 0.49
N HIS A 64 11.90 -7.25 0.39
CA HIS A 64 11.91 -5.79 0.47
C HIS A 64 12.16 -5.34 1.92
N ALA A 65 12.85 -4.21 2.11
CA ALA A 65 13.11 -3.67 3.44
C ALA A 65 11.87 -3.03 4.12
N ALA A 66 10.75 -2.94 3.38
CA ALA A 66 9.52 -2.31 3.85
C ALA A 66 8.65 -3.33 4.60
N GLN A 67 7.74 -2.84 5.44
CA GLN A 67 6.69 -3.69 6.00
C GLN A 67 5.65 -3.99 4.91
N VAL A 68 5.63 -5.24 4.44
CA VAL A 68 4.72 -5.67 3.37
C VAL A 68 3.45 -6.26 3.95
N PHE A 69 2.30 -5.71 3.56
CA PHE A 69 0.98 -6.24 3.91
C PHE A 69 0.26 -6.70 2.65
N GLY A 70 0.06 -8.02 2.54
CA GLY A 70 -0.71 -8.65 1.48
C GLY A 70 -2.19 -8.72 1.82
N LEU A 71 -3.04 -8.10 1.01
CA LEU A 71 -4.50 -8.11 1.16
C LEU A 71 -5.15 -8.97 0.08
N SER A 72 -6.17 -9.74 0.46
CA SER A 72 -7.02 -10.46 -0.49
C SER A 72 -7.92 -9.51 -1.31
N ASN A 73 -8.23 -8.33 -0.75
CA ASN A 73 -8.98 -7.28 -1.43
C ASN A 73 -8.38 -5.91 -1.08
N LEU A 74 -7.75 -5.25 -2.06
CA LEU A 74 -7.16 -3.92 -1.89
C LEU A 74 -8.20 -2.78 -1.85
N LEU A 75 -9.49 -3.07 -2.04
CA LEU A 75 -10.59 -2.11 -1.86
C LEU A 75 -11.26 -2.23 -0.49
N ASP A 76 -10.79 -3.15 0.37
CA ASP A 76 -11.27 -3.25 1.75
C ASP A 76 -10.67 -2.14 2.61
N ASN A 77 -11.35 -0.99 2.60
CA ASN A 77 -10.95 0.19 3.35
C ASN A 77 -10.91 -0.05 4.87
N ASN A 78 -11.70 -0.99 5.41
CA ASN A 78 -11.66 -1.28 6.84
C ASN A 78 -10.35 -1.97 7.20
N LYS A 79 -9.94 -2.97 6.39
CA LYS A 79 -8.67 -3.66 6.64
C LYS A 79 -7.46 -2.75 6.43
N ILE A 80 -7.50 -1.90 5.40
CA ILE A 80 -6.46 -0.89 5.16
C ILE A 80 -6.37 0.06 6.36
N LYS A 81 -7.52 0.54 6.88
CA LYS A 81 -7.56 1.44 8.04
C LYS A 81 -6.96 0.81 9.29
N GLU A 82 -7.25 -0.46 9.56
CA GLU A 82 -6.64 -1.21 10.68
C GLU A 82 -5.11 -1.21 10.55
N ILE A 83 -4.58 -1.65 9.41
CA ILE A 83 -3.14 -1.70 9.14
C ILE A 83 -2.49 -0.33 9.31
N LEU A 84 -3.07 0.72 8.71
CA LEU A 84 -2.54 2.09 8.80
C LEU A 84 -2.69 2.71 10.19
N SER A 85 -3.70 2.29 10.97
CA SER A 85 -3.86 2.78 12.34
C SER A 85 -2.76 2.26 13.26
N GLU A 86 -2.29 1.03 13.05
CA GLU A 86 -1.27 0.38 13.87
C GLU A 86 0.17 0.71 13.44
N ASN A 87 0.39 0.91 12.12
CA ASN A 87 1.74 0.97 11.56
C ASN A 87 2.18 2.37 11.14
N LEU A 88 1.28 3.35 11.12
CA LEU A 88 1.56 4.74 10.72
C LEU A 88 1.80 5.64 11.93
#